data_AF-A0A0D9V3M9-F1
#
_entry.id   AF-A0A0D9V3M9-F1
#
_cell.length_a   1.000
_cell.length_b   1.000
_cell.length_c   1.000
_cell.angle_alpha   90.00
_cell.angle_beta   90.00
_cell.angle_gamma   90.00
#
_symmetry.space_group_name_H-M   'P 1'
#
loop_
_entity.id
_entity.type
_entity.pdbx_description
1 polymer ?
#
loop_
_entity_poly.entity_id
_entity_poly.type
_entity_poly.pdbx_seq_one_letter_code
_entity_poly.pdbx_strand_id
1 'polypeptide(L)'
;MVGKYTGLSDSYLSVLKALLHASVAMGRKLVVEWVPSCDLEACAAKETPEAHKKAWKLLKGADGILVPGGFGDRGVQGKILAAKYARENNVPYLGICLGMQIAVIDFARSVMKLPGANSTEFDPDTTSPCVIFMPEGSKTHMGATMRLGSRRTYFNVTTCKSAKLYGNARFVDERHRHRYEVNPEMVPEFEKAGLSFVGKDESGTRMEIIELPNHKFFVGAQFHPEFKSRPGKPSPLFVGLIAASSGQLETLLQPSPIIVNPKPVPKPINGTVGPKKTMYPNGHAKKPLDSLVYFANGNVIHT
;
A
#
# COMPACT_ATOMS: atom_id res chain seq x y z
N MET A 1 -9.88 -5.31 1.36
CA MET A 1 -8.85 -5.81 0.44
C MET A 1 -9.53 -6.40 -0.78
N VAL A 2 -9.17 -5.96 -1.99
CA VAL A 2 -9.79 -6.42 -3.24
C VAL A 2 -8.88 -7.46 -3.88
N GLY A 3 -9.32 -8.71 -3.97
CA GLY A 3 -8.46 -9.83 -4.33
C GLY A 3 -9.16 -10.91 -5.14
N LYS A 4 -8.35 -11.80 -5.71
CA LYS A 4 -8.79 -12.95 -6.53
C LYS A 4 -9.25 -14.14 -5.67
N TYR A 5 -8.66 -14.29 -4.48
CA TYR A 5 -8.85 -15.46 -3.60
C TYR A 5 -9.29 -15.04 -2.19
N THR A 6 -10.54 -14.66 -2.02
CA THR A 6 -11.05 -14.21 -0.72
C THR A 6 -11.24 -15.32 0.32
N GLY A 7 -11.29 -16.59 -0.12
CA GLY A 7 -11.42 -17.76 0.76
C GLY A 7 -10.10 -18.40 1.21
N LEU A 8 -8.96 -17.94 0.69
CA LEU A 8 -7.63 -18.51 0.98
C LEU A 8 -6.75 -17.44 1.60
N SER A 9 -6.85 -17.28 2.93
CA SER A 9 -6.10 -16.28 3.70
C SER A 9 -4.59 -16.34 3.46
N ASP A 10 -4.06 -17.54 3.21
CA ASP A 10 -2.62 -17.79 3.04
C ASP A 10 -2.06 -17.11 1.79
N SER A 11 -2.88 -16.92 0.76
CA SER A 11 -2.48 -16.21 -0.47
C SER A 11 -2.09 -14.75 -0.21
N TYR A 12 -2.51 -14.18 0.92
CA TYR A 12 -2.30 -12.79 1.28
C TYR A 12 -1.62 -12.62 2.65
N LEU A 13 -1.01 -13.69 3.19
CA LEU A 13 -0.45 -13.69 4.54
C LEU A 13 0.58 -12.56 4.77
N SER A 14 1.49 -12.34 3.82
CA SER A 14 2.48 -11.26 3.91
C SER A 14 1.83 -9.88 3.98
N VAL A 15 0.81 -9.63 3.15
CA VAL A 15 0.04 -8.38 3.12
C VAL A 15 -0.74 -8.19 4.42
N LEU A 16 -1.38 -9.25 4.94
CA LEU A 16 -2.10 -9.22 6.21
C LEU A 16 -1.18 -8.90 7.39
N LYS A 17 0.00 -9.50 7.45
CA LYS A 17 0.99 -9.20 8.49
C LYS A 17 1.51 -7.77 8.37
N ALA A 18 1.72 -7.27 7.15
CA ALA A 18 2.14 -5.89 6.95
C ALA A 18 1.06 -4.87 7.38
N LEU A 19 -0.22 -5.12 7.06
CA LEU A 19 -1.35 -4.33 7.57
C LEU A 19 -1.42 -4.37 9.09
N LEU A 20 -1.22 -5.53 9.71
CA LEU A 20 -1.23 -5.69 11.15
C LEU A 20 -0.09 -4.91 11.83
N HIS A 21 1.14 -4.98 11.30
CA HIS A 21 2.24 -4.19 11.84
C HIS A 21 1.94 -2.68 11.76
N ALA A 22 1.40 -2.22 10.63
CA ALA A 22 1.02 -0.83 10.45
C ALA A 22 -0.14 -0.41 11.38
N SER A 23 -1.15 -1.26 11.57
CA SER A 23 -2.29 -0.95 12.44
C SER A 23 -1.88 -0.85 13.91
N VAL A 24 -0.98 -1.73 14.36
CA VAL A 24 -0.42 -1.67 15.71
C VAL A 24 0.37 -0.37 15.90
N ALA A 25 1.24 -0.01 14.95
CA ALA A 25 2.02 1.22 15.02
C ALA A 25 1.14 2.49 15.03
N MET A 26 -0.02 2.45 14.36
CA MET A 26 -0.97 3.57 14.34
C MET A 26 -1.99 3.55 15.49
N GLY A 27 -1.96 2.55 16.37
CA GLY A 27 -2.90 2.41 17.49
C GLY A 27 -4.33 2.11 17.04
N ARG A 28 -4.51 1.35 15.95
CA ARG A 28 -5.83 1.03 15.36
C ARG A 28 -6.07 -0.47 15.33
N LYS A 29 -7.33 -0.86 15.57
CA LYS A 29 -7.81 -2.24 15.35
C LYS A 29 -8.04 -2.46 13.86
N LEU A 30 -7.30 -3.39 13.26
CA LEU A 30 -7.48 -3.76 11.86
C LEU A 30 -8.74 -4.60 11.68
N VAL A 31 -9.59 -4.18 10.74
CA VAL A 31 -10.70 -4.99 10.22
C VAL A 31 -10.48 -5.15 8.71
N VAL A 32 -10.35 -6.40 8.25
CA VAL A 32 -10.10 -6.70 6.83
C VAL A 32 -11.38 -7.26 6.23
N GLU A 33 -12.06 -6.43 5.44
CA GLU A 33 -13.16 -6.88 4.59
C GLU A 33 -12.60 -7.44 3.27
N TRP A 34 -13.00 -8.65 2.92
CA TRP A 34 -12.56 -9.34 1.71
C TRP A 34 -13.56 -9.08 0.58
N VAL A 35 -13.09 -8.42 -0.48
CA VAL A 35 -13.91 -8.11 -1.66
C VAL A 35 -13.41 -8.95 -2.83
N PRO A 36 -14.18 -9.97 -3.28
CA PRO A 36 -13.82 -10.75 -4.45
C PRO A 36 -13.88 -9.84 -5.67
N SER A 37 -12.78 -9.75 -6.42
CA SER A 37 -12.71 -8.80 -7.55
C SER A 37 -13.70 -9.16 -8.66
N CYS A 38 -13.93 -10.45 -8.93
CA CYS A 38 -14.90 -10.89 -9.94
C CYS A 38 -16.33 -10.43 -9.62
N ASP A 39 -16.70 -10.39 -8.34
CA ASP A 39 -18.04 -9.97 -7.91
C ASP A 39 -18.27 -8.48 -8.14
N LEU A 40 -17.23 -7.66 -8.34
CA LEU A 40 -17.38 -6.24 -8.68
C LEU A 40 -17.74 -6.00 -10.15
N GLU A 41 -17.56 -7.00 -11.01
CA GLU A 41 -17.70 -6.87 -12.46
C GLU A 41 -19.16 -6.83 -12.92
N ALA A 42 -19.40 -6.28 -14.12
CA ALA A 42 -20.75 -6.13 -14.66
C ALA A 42 -21.42 -7.48 -15.00
N CYS A 43 -20.64 -8.52 -15.32
CA CYS A 43 -21.17 -9.87 -15.51
C CYS A 43 -21.76 -10.42 -14.20
N ALA A 44 -21.09 -10.22 -13.06
CA ALA A 44 -21.58 -10.65 -11.75
C ALA A 44 -22.91 -9.97 -11.37
N ALA A 45 -23.17 -8.75 -11.82
CA ALA A 45 -24.47 -8.10 -11.64
C ALA A 45 -25.64 -8.88 -12.28
N LYS A 46 -25.36 -9.64 -13.34
CA LYS A 46 -26.35 -10.48 -14.05
C LYS A 46 -26.36 -11.92 -13.52
N GLU A 47 -25.18 -12.50 -13.31
CA GLU A 47 -25.01 -13.91 -12.95
C GLU A 47 -25.21 -14.17 -11.46
N THR A 48 -24.75 -13.25 -10.59
CA THR A 48 -24.73 -13.40 -9.13
C THR A 48 -25.06 -12.06 -8.43
N PRO A 49 -26.29 -11.52 -8.63
CA PRO A 49 -26.63 -10.15 -8.21
C PRO A 49 -26.44 -9.87 -6.71
N GLU A 50 -26.72 -10.85 -5.84
CA GLU A 50 -26.52 -10.69 -4.39
C GLU A 50 -25.04 -10.62 -4.01
N ALA A 51 -24.18 -11.43 -4.64
CA ALA A 51 -22.74 -11.38 -4.44
C ALA A 51 -22.18 -10.04 -4.93
N HIS A 52 -22.63 -9.58 -6.09
CA HIS A 52 -22.27 -8.28 -6.65
C HIS A 52 -22.65 -7.11 -5.72
N LYS A 53 -23.90 -7.09 -5.25
CA LYS A 53 -24.39 -6.07 -4.32
C LYS A 53 -23.61 -6.08 -3.01
N LYS A 54 -23.30 -7.27 -2.46
CA LYS A 54 -22.50 -7.42 -1.24
C LYS A 54 -21.07 -6.89 -1.45
N ALA A 55 -20.41 -7.26 -2.55
CA ALA A 55 -19.06 -6.83 -2.86
C ALA A 55 -18.97 -5.30 -2.98
N TRP A 56 -19.92 -4.66 -3.68
CA TRP A 56 -19.99 -3.21 -3.77
C TRP A 56 -20.32 -2.54 -2.44
N LYS A 57 -21.17 -3.13 -1.60
CA LYS A 57 -21.46 -2.62 -0.25
C LYS A 57 -20.19 -2.62 0.61
N LEU A 58 -19.42 -3.71 0.58
CA LEU A 58 -18.15 -3.81 1.31
C LEU A 58 -17.12 -2.80 0.80
N LEU A 59 -16.98 -2.66 -0.51
CA LEU A 59 -16.04 -1.70 -1.11
C LEU A 59 -16.39 -0.24 -0.73
N LYS A 60 -17.67 0.13 -0.83
CA LYS A 60 -18.14 1.50 -0.52
C LYS A 60 -18.10 1.83 0.98
N GLY A 61 -18.18 0.82 1.84
CA GLY A 61 -18.08 0.98 3.29
C GLY A 61 -16.65 0.99 3.84
N ALA A 62 -15.63 0.83 2.99
CA ALA A 62 -14.24 0.72 3.45
C ALA A 62 -13.56 2.08 3.63
N ASP A 63 -12.85 2.24 4.75
CA ASP A 63 -12.01 3.44 5.04
C ASP A 63 -10.71 3.47 4.23
N GLY A 64 -10.36 2.35 3.57
CA GLY A 64 -9.15 2.20 2.77
C GLY A 64 -9.22 0.97 1.88
N ILE A 65 -8.68 1.11 0.66
CA ILE A 65 -8.69 0.10 -0.38
C ILE A 65 -7.25 -0.33 -0.67
N LEU A 66 -7.01 -1.64 -0.61
CA LEU A 66 -5.75 -2.25 -1.00
C LEU A 66 -6.00 -3.25 -2.12
N VAL A 67 -5.26 -3.08 -3.22
CA VAL A 67 -5.20 -4.03 -4.33
C VAL A 67 -3.80 -4.65 -4.34
N PRO A 68 -3.66 -5.93 -3.94
CA PRO A 68 -2.37 -6.60 -3.86
C PRO A 68 -1.87 -7.00 -5.26
N GLY A 69 -0.67 -7.59 -5.29
CA GLY A 69 -0.17 -8.25 -6.49
C GLY A 69 -1.09 -9.39 -6.96
N GLY A 70 -0.92 -9.78 -8.22
CA GLY A 70 -1.67 -10.88 -8.81
C GLY A 70 -1.08 -11.28 -10.16
N PHE A 71 -1.67 -12.31 -10.76
CA PHE A 71 -1.31 -12.79 -12.08
C PHE A 71 -2.55 -13.26 -12.84
N GLY A 72 -2.53 -13.08 -14.15
CA GLY A 72 -3.62 -13.41 -15.05
C GLY A 72 -4.75 -12.38 -15.05
N ASP A 73 -5.62 -12.54 -16.05
CA ASP A 73 -6.74 -11.68 -16.40
C ASP A 73 -7.93 -11.72 -15.43
N ARG A 74 -8.15 -12.86 -14.75
CA ARG A 74 -9.32 -13.06 -13.90
C ARG A 74 -9.42 -11.99 -12.79
N GLY A 75 -10.53 -11.27 -12.79
CA GLY A 75 -10.83 -10.26 -11.77
C GLY A 75 -10.11 -8.92 -12.01
N VAL A 76 -9.42 -8.73 -13.13
CA VAL A 76 -8.73 -7.47 -13.46
C VAL A 76 -9.72 -6.33 -13.60
N GLN A 77 -10.85 -6.52 -14.29
CA GLN A 77 -11.85 -5.46 -14.46
C GLN A 77 -12.44 -5.03 -13.13
N GLY A 78 -12.72 -5.96 -12.22
CA GLY A 78 -13.17 -5.63 -10.87
C GLY A 78 -12.15 -4.82 -10.07
N LYS A 79 -10.84 -5.11 -10.20
CA LYS A 79 -9.78 -4.31 -9.56
C LYS A 79 -9.69 -2.91 -10.16
N ILE A 80 -9.85 -2.76 -11.47
CA ILE A 80 -9.90 -1.45 -12.15
C ILE A 80 -11.08 -0.64 -11.59
N LEU A 81 -12.26 -1.24 -11.43
CA LEU A 81 -13.42 -0.59 -10.82
C LEU A 81 -13.16 -0.17 -9.37
N ALA A 82 -12.43 -0.97 -8.60
CA ALA A 82 -12.05 -0.60 -7.23
C ALA A 82 -11.05 0.57 -7.18
N ALA A 83 -10.04 0.59 -8.06
CA ALA A 83 -9.10 1.71 -8.17
C ALA A 83 -9.82 3.00 -8.60
N LYS A 84 -10.72 2.89 -9.59
CA LYS A 84 -11.61 3.97 -10.04
C LYS A 84 -12.43 4.53 -8.89
N TYR A 85 -13.12 3.66 -8.15
CA TYR A 85 -13.94 4.05 -7.01
C TYR A 85 -13.10 4.80 -5.97
N ALA A 86 -11.92 4.27 -5.64
CA ALA A 86 -11.03 4.90 -4.68
C ALA A 86 -10.62 6.32 -5.12
N ARG A 87 -10.18 6.46 -6.38
CA ARG A 87 -9.78 7.74 -6.98
C ARG A 87 -10.91 8.77 -6.97
N GLU A 88 -12.11 8.37 -7.40
CA GLU A 88 -13.25 9.29 -7.58
C GLU A 88 -13.89 9.70 -6.27
N ASN A 89 -13.85 8.84 -5.25
CA ASN A 89 -14.49 9.09 -3.95
C ASN A 89 -13.49 9.56 -2.90
N ASN A 90 -12.25 9.84 -3.31
CA ASN A 90 -11.15 10.17 -2.41
C ASN A 90 -11.10 9.15 -1.25
N VAL A 91 -10.93 7.86 -1.53
CA VAL A 91 -10.77 6.80 -0.52
C VAL A 91 -9.32 6.34 -0.56
N PRO A 92 -8.59 6.29 0.58
CA PRO A 92 -7.19 5.87 0.62
C PRO A 92 -6.94 4.60 -0.18
N TYR A 93 -5.96 4.63 -1.08
CA TYR A 93 -5.65 3.54 -1.98
C TYR A 93 -4.17 3.16 -1.89
N LEU A 94 -3.91 1.86 -1.77
CA LEU A 94 -2.59 1.27 -1.95
C LEU A 94 -2.64 0.15 -3.01
N GLY A 95 -1.98 0.38 -4.15
CA GLY A 95 -1.76 -0.63 -5.17
C GLY A 95 -0.37 -1.26 -5.03
N ILE A 96 -0.28 -2.59 -5.00
CA ILE A 96 1.01 -3.31 -4.90
C ILE A 96 1.21 -4.13 -6.17
N CYS A 97 2.36 -3.95 -6.84
CA CYS A 97 2.72 -4.65 -8.06
C CYS A 97 1.61 -4.48 -9.11
N LEU A 98 0.83 -5.55 -9.39
CA LEU A 98 -0.37 -5.46 -10.22
C LEU A 98 -1.31 -4.31 -9.80
N GLY A 99 -1.49 -4.05 -8.49
CA GLY A 99 -2.33 -2.94 -8.03
C GLY A 99 -1.87 -1.57 -8.57
N MET A 100 -0.57 -1.31 -8.67
CA MET A 100 -0.07 -0.08 -9.30
C MET A 100 -0.46 -0.03 -10.79
N GLN A 101 -0.26 -1.12 -11.52
CA GLN A 101 -0.61 -1.22 -12.94
C GLN A 101 -2.11 -1.01 -13.18
N ILE A 102 -2.96 -1.58 -12.31
CA ILE A 102 -4.41 -1.38 -12.35
C ILE A 102 -4.79 0.09 -12.18
N ALA A 103 -4.12 0.80 -11.25
CA ALA A 103 -4.37 2.23 -11.04
C ALA A 103 -3.97 3.07 -12.27
N VAL A 104 -2.86 2.73 -12.94
CA VAL A 104 -2.45 3.36 -14.21
C VAL A 104 -3.49 3.12 -15.31
N ILE A 105 -4.00 1.88 -15.44
CA ILE A 105 -5.04 1.54 -16.43
C ILE A 105 -6.34 2.30 -16.15
N ASP A 106 -6.82 2.36 -14.90
CA ASP A 106 -7.98 3.20 -14.56
C ASP A 106 -7.74 4.67 -14.93
N PHE A 107 -6.58 5.22 -14.56
CA PHE A 107 -6.29 6.62 -14.82
C PHE A 107 -6.30 6.94 -16.32
N ALA A 108 -5.70 6.09 -17.16
CA ALA A 108 -5.72 6.24 -18.61
C ALA A 108 -7.15 6.20 -19.17
N ARG A 109 -7.95 5.22 -18.75
CA ARG A 109 -9.34 5.07 -19.21
C ARG A 109 -10.23 6.23 -18.77
N SER A 110 -10.13 6.60 -17.50
CA SER A 110 -11.09 7.49 -16.84
C SER A 110 -10.71 8.97 -16.98
N VAL A 111 -9.43 9.31 -16.80
CA VAL A 111 -8.94 10.70 -16.79
C VAL A 111 -8.43 11.11 -18.17
N MET A 112 -7.58 10.31 -18.79
CA MET A 112 -7.02 10.60 -20.12
C MET A 112 -7.97 10.25 -21.28
N LYS A 113 -9.12 9.64 -20.98
CA LYS A 113 -10.16 9.25 -21.95
C LYS A 113 -9.64 8.29 -23.03
N LEU A 114 -8.78 7.36 -22.63
CA LEU A 114 -8.28 6.27 -23.48
C LEU A 114 -9.04 4.97 -23.15
N PRO A 115 -10.25 4.73 -23.66
CA PRO A 115 -11.07 3.58 -23.28
C PRO A 115 -10.39 2.24 -23.63
N GLY A 116 -9.58 2.22 -24.69
CA GLY A 116 -8.80 1.05 -25.11
C GLY A 116 -7.60 0.76 -24.22
N ALA A 117 -7.24 1.63 -23.27
CA ALA A 117 -6.04 1.48 -22.45
C ALA A 117 -6.03 0.18 -21.65
N ASN A 118 -4.94 -0.58 -21.74
CA ASN A 118 -4.80 -1.83 -21.02
C ASN A 118 -3.32 -2.23 -20.83
N SER A 119 -3.11 -3.33 -20.11
CA SER A 119 -1.84 -4.06 -20.11
C SER A 119 -1.80 -5.03 -21.27
N THR A 120 -0.66 -5.10 -21.96
CA THR A 120 -0.36 -6.16 -22.93
C THR A 120 -0.33 -7.56 -22.31
N GLU A 121 -0.34 -7.69 -20.98
CA GLU A 121 -0.58 -8.97 -20.29
C GLU A 121 -2.00 -9.48 -20.47
N PHE A 122 -2.99 -8.58 -20.49
CA PHE A 122 -4.42 -8.93 -20.49
C PHE A 122 -5.07 -8.74 -21.85
N ASP A 123 -4.53 -7.83 -22.65
CA ASP A 123 -5.03 -7.46 -23.97
C ASP A 123 -3.84 -7.10 -24.86
N PRO A 124 -3.25 -8.09 -25.57
CA PRO A 124 -2.10 -7.87 -26.44
C PRO A 124 -2.36 -6.89 -27.58
N ASP A 125 -3.63 -6.76 -28.00
CA ASP A 125 -4.06 -5.93 -29.14
C ASP A 125 -4.61 -4.55 -28.70
N THR A 126 -4.40 -4.18 -27.43
CA THR A 126 -4.82 -2.88 -26.89
C THR A 126 -4.30 -1.71 -27.73
N THR A 127 -5.19 -0.79 -28.08
CA THR A 127 -4.84 0.42 -28.85
C THR A 127 -4.09 1.46 -28.02
N SER A 128 -3.96 1.27 -26.71
CA SER A 128 -3.26 2.18 -25.80
C SER A 128 -2.51 1.36 -24.72
N PRO A 129 -1.37 0.76 -25.07
CA PRO A 129 -0.62 -0.15 -24.19
C PRO A 129 0.05 0.63 -23.06
N CYS A 130 -0.70 0.86 -21.98
CA CYS A 130 -0.22 1.61 -20.81
C CYS A 130 0.77 0.81 -19.96
N VAL A 131 0.68 -0.51 -20.03
CA VAL A 131 1.57 -1.45 -19.34
C VAL A 131 2.08 -2.47 -20.35
N ILE A 132 3.41 -2.54 -20.49
CA ILE A 132 4.08 -3.34 -21.52
C ILE A 132 5.01 -4.38 -20.91
N PHE A 133 5.23 -5.46 -21.65
CA PHE A 133 6.22 -6.46 -21.28
C PHE A 133 7.62 -5.87 -21.41
N MET A 134 8.30 -5.65 -20.28
CA MET A 134 9.66 -5.10 -20.26
C MET A 134 10.54 -5.93 -19.30
N PRO A 135 10.92 -7.15 -19.71
CA PRO A 135 11.72 -8.05 -18.88
C PRO A 135 13.12 -7.48 -18.62
N GLU A 136 13.82 -8.01 -17.62
CA GLU A 136 15.25 -7.78 -17.46
C GLU A 136 16.01 -8.77 -18.36
N GLY A 137 16.99 -8.26 -19.12
CA GLY A 137 17.96 -9.12 -19.80
C GLY A 137 18.98 -9.65 -18.80
N SER A 138 19.37 -10.91 -18.93
CA SER A 138 20.48 -11.48 -18.16
C SER A 138 21.59 -11.92 -19.10
N LYS A 139 22.86 -11.64 -18.74
CA LYS A 139 24.03 -12.20 -19.43
C LYS A 139 24.24 -13.69 -19.11
N THR A 140 23.64 -14.20 -18.03
CA THR A 140 23.81 -15.58 -17.54
C THR A 140 22.59 -16.47 -17.79
N HIS A 141 21.42 -15.89 -18.08
CA HIS A 141 20.20 -16.63 -18.36
C HIS A 141 19.65 -16.21 -19.72
N MET A 142 19.55 -17.16 -20.65
CA MET A 142 18.92 -16.91 -21.94
C MET A 142 17.41 -16.77 -21.78
N GLY A 143 16.83 -15.71 -22.35
CA GLY A 143 15.39 -15.44 -22.36
C GLY A 143 14.97 -14.18 -21.61
N ALA A 144 13.69 -13.85 -21.71
CA ALA A 144 13.08 -12.71 -21.04
C ALA A 144 12.90 -12.98 -19.53
N THR A 145 13.87 -12.59 -18.72
CA THR A 145 13.86 -12.87 -17.27
C THR A 145 12.98 -11.88 -16.49
N MET A 146 12.40 -12.37 -15.39
CA MET A 146 11.56 -11.58 -14.49
C MET A 146 12.42 -10.59 -13.69
N ARG A 147 11.94 -9.35 -13.49
CA ARG A 147 12.54 -8.42 -12.52
C ARG A 147 12.29 -8.96 -11.11
N LEU A 148 13.36 -9.42 -10.46
CA LEU A 148 13.29 -10.19 -9.23
C LEU A 148 14.33 -9.72 -8.21
N GLY A 149 13.94 -9.73 -6.93
CA GLY A 149 14.84 -9.49 -5.81
C GLY A 149 14.91 -8.02 -5.41
N SER A 150 15.96 -7.67 -4.65
CA SER A 150 16.13 -6.30 -4.16
C SER A 150 16.61 -5.40 -5.30
N ARG A 151 15.86 -4.33 -5.57
CA ARG A 151 16.24 -3.28 -6.51
C ARG A 151 16.08 -1.92 -5.85
N ARG A 152 16.86 -0.95 -6.32
CA ARG A 152 16.84 0.41 -5.82
C ARG A 152 15.81 1.24 -6.58
N THR A 153 15.01 1.97 -5.84
CA THR A 153 14.06 2.97 -6.33
C THR A 153 14.47 4.33 -5.79
N TYR A 154 14.75 5.28 -6.68
CA TYR A 154 15.09 6.65 -6.35
C TYR A 154 13.83 7.53 -6.29
N PHE A 155 13.75 8.42 -5.32
CA PHE A 155 12.68 9.41 -5.26
C PHE A 155 13.07 10.64 -6.06
N ASN A 156 12.40 10.86 -7.19
CA ASN A 156 12.61 12.03 -8.04
C ASN A 156 11.84 13.25 -7.53
N VAL A 157 10.79 13.03 -6.73
CA VAL A 157 9.99 14.08 -6.08
C VAL A 157 10.11 13.93 -4.57
N THR A 158 10.96 14.73 -3.92
CA THR A 158 11.23 14.59 -2.48
C THR A 158 10.09 15.06 -1.57
N THR A 159 9.18 15.88 -2.10
CA THR A 159 8.01 16.39 -1.37
C THR A 159 6.83 15.43 -1.34
N CYS A 160 6.91 14.31 -2.08
CA CYS A 160 5.82 13.32 -2.18
C CYS A 160 5.55 12.61 -0.86
N LYS A 161 4.36 12.01 -0.72
CA LYS A 161 3.94 11.35 0.53
C LYS A 161 4.83 10.13 0.82
N SER A 162 5.19 9.38 -0.20
CA SER A 162 6.05 8.20 -0.11
C SER A 162 7.43 8.57 0.43
N ALA A 163 8.11 9.56 -0.15
CA ALA A 163 9.43 9.99 0.33
C ALA A 163 9.39 10.40 1.81
N LYS A 164 8.37 11.17 2.22
CA LYS A 164 8.17 11.55 3.63
C LYS A 164 7.95 10.34 4.55
N LEU A 165 7.12 9.38 4.15
CA LEU A 165 6.90 8.14 4.91
C LEU A 165 8.18 7.31 5.06
N TYR A 166 9.05 7.34 4.05
CA TYR A 166 10.39 6.73 4.10
C TYR A 166 11.45 7.63 4.77
N GLY A 167 11.04 8.66 5.53
CA GLY A 167 11.93 9.52 6.29
C GLY A 167 12.78 10.46 5.43
N ASN A 168 12.24 10.90 4.28
CA ASN A 168 12.92 11.72 3.28
C ASN A 168 14.22 11.08 2.73
N ALA A 169 14.26 9.75 2.66
CA ALA A 169 15.35 9.04 2.01
C ALA A 169 15.44 9.42 0.52
N ARG A 170 16.66 9.46 -0.04
CA ARG A 170 16.87 9.70 -1.48
C ARG A 170 16.46 8.50 -2.34
N PHE A 171 16.58 7.31 -1.78
CA PHE A 171 16.22 6.06 -2.42
C PHE A 171 15.81 5.01 -1.37
N VAL A 172 15.15 3.96 -1.84
CA VAL A 172 14.81 2.77 -1.06
C VAL A 172 15.16 1.51 -1.84
N ASP A 173 15.59 0.47 -1.15
CA ASP A 173 15.83 -0.84 -1.77
C ASP A 173 14.67 -1.78 -1.42
N GLU A 174 13.81 -2.10 -2.37
CA GLU A 174 12.60 -2.92 -2.15
C GLU A 174 12.62 -4.19 -3.02
N ARG A 175 11.75 -5.14 -2.69
CA ARG A 175 11.71 -6.44 -3.38
C ARG A 175 10.72 -6.44 -4.54
N HIS A 176 11.17 -6.83 -5.73
CA HIS A 176 10.35 -6.94 -6.94
C HIS A 176 10.14 -8.39 -7.34
N ARG A 177 9.02 -8.66 -8.01
CA ARG A 177 8.68 -9.95 -8.61
C ARG A 177 7.61 -9.77 -9.69
N HIS A 178 7.99 -9.21 -10.83
CA HIS A 178 7.07 -8.91 -11.93
C HIS A 178 7.81 -8.85 -13.28
N ARG A 179 7.04 -8.75 -14.38
CA ARG A 179 7.59 -8.75 -15.76
C ARG A 179 7.12 -7.57 -16.62
N TYR A 180 6.09 -6.87 -16.16
CA TYR A 180 5.41 -5.83 -16.90
C TYR A 180 5.65 -4.49 -16.21
N GLU A 181 5.77 -3.44 -17.00
CA GLU A 181 6.10 -2.10 -16.54
C GLU A 181 5.16 -1.09 -17.18
N VAL A 182 5.00 0.08 -16.57
CA VAL A 182 4.34 1.21 -17.23
C VAL A 182 5.11 1.54 -18.51
N ASN A 183 4.40 1.74 -19.62
CA ASN A 183 5.01 2.11 -20.90
C ASN A 183 5.73 3.47 -20.77
N PRO A 184 7.07 3.52 -20.89
CA PRO A 184 7.83 4.76 -20.73
C PRO A 184 7.40 5.85 -21.72
N GLU A 185 6.91 5.48 -22.91
CA GLU A 185 6.47 6.42 -23.95
C GLU A 185 5.21 7.19 -23.52
N MET A 186 4.36 6.61 -22.68
CA MET A 186 3.14 7.24 -22.19
C MET A 186 3.34 8.06 -20.91
N VAL A 187 4.49 7.93 -20.24
CA VAL A 187 4.78 8.60 -18.96
C VAL A 187 4.60 10.12 -19.02
N PRO A 188 5.11 10.84 -20.04
CA PRO A 188 4.92 12.28 -20.14
C PRO A 188 3.43 12.69 -20.21
N GLU A 189 2.59 11.88 -20.86
CA GLU A 189 1.15 12.15 -20.98
C GLU A 189 0.43 11.94 -19.65
N PHE A 190 0.79 10.88 -18.91
CA PHE A 190 0.30 10.65 -17.56
C PHE A 190 0.67 11.78 -16.60
N GLU A 191 1.92 12.24 -16.61
CA GLU A 191 2.39 13.35 -15.77
C GLU A 191 1.66 14.64 -16.12
N LYS A 192 1.47 14.93 -17.42
CA LYS A 192 0.68 16.08 -17.90
C LYS A 192 -0.78 16.01 -17.46
N ALA A 193 -1.37 14.81 -17.42
CA ALA A 193 -2.73 14.59 -16.97
C ALA A 193 -2.90 14.59 -15.43
N GLY A 194 -1.79 14.63 -14.68
CA GLY A 194 -1.77 14.81 -13.22
C GLY A 194 -1.45 13.56 -12.40
N LEU A 195 -1.10 12.43 -13.03
CA LEU A 195 -0.58 11.26 -12.33
C LEU A 195 0.94 11.38 -12.19
N SER A 196 1.45 11.42 -10.96
CA SER A 196 2.88 11.66 -10.72
C SER A 196 3.64 10.35 -10.53
N PHE A 197 4.77 10.18 -11.24
CA PHE A 197 5.72 9.09 -11.01
C PHE A 197 6.85 9.56 -10.10
N VAL A 198 6.64 9.38 -8.80
CA VAL A 198 7.52 9.93 -7.75
C VAL A 198 8.75 9.08 -7.47
N GLY A 199 8.70 7.79 -7.84
CA GLY A 199 9.80 6.85 -7.68
C GLY A 199 10.15 6.18 -9.00
N LYS A 200 11.44 6.17 -9.37
CA LYS A 200 11.95 5.57 -10.60
C LYS A 200 13.15 4.66 -10.31
N ASP A 201 13.45 3.73 -11.20
CA ASP A 201 14.68 2.94 -11.12
C ASP A 201 15.94 3.77 -11.40
N GLU A 202 17.11 3.15 -11.31
CA GLU A 202 18.39 3.82 -11.55
C GLU A 202 18.53 4.39 -12.97
N SER A 203 17.94 3.74 -13.97
CA SER A 203 17.94 4.24 -15.34
C SER A 203 16.95 5.38 -15.57
N GLY A 204 16.01 5.59 -14.65
CA GLY A 204 14.88 6.51 -14.82
C GLY A 204 13.82 6.03 -15.83
N THR A 205 13.95 4.81 -16.35
CA THR A 205 13.07 4.26 -17.39
C THR A 205 11.87 3.53 -16.78
N ARG A 206 12.06 2.84 -15.65
CA ARG A 206 11.00 2.09 -14.98
C ARG A 206 10.38 2.94 -13.89
N MET A 207 9.07 3.07 -13.94
CA MET A 207 8.31 3.80 -12.94
C MET A 207 7.93 2.85 -11.80
N GLU A 208 8.39 3.16 -10.59
CA GLU A 208 8.31 2.24 -9.45
C GLU A 208 7.29 2.68 -8.40
N ILE A 209 6.96 3.98 -8.34
CA ILE A 209 5.95 4.53 -7.44
C ILE A 209 5.13 5.60 -8.15
N ILE A 210 3.80 5.48 -8.08
CA ILE A 210 2.85 6.52 -8.51
C ILE A 210 2.18 7.18 -7.31
N GLU A 211 1.89 8.47 -7.45
CA GLU A 211 1.00 9.21 -6.55
C GLU A 211 0.01 10.06 -7.34
N LEU A 212 -1.20 10.22 -6.80
CA LEU A 212 -2.13 11.26 -7.24
C LEU A 212 -2.08 12.45 -6.27
N PRO A 213 -1.48 13.60 -6.64
CA PRO A 213 -1.21 14.69 -5.69
C PRO A 213 -2.45 15.22 -4.96
N ASN A 214 -3.56 15.39 -5.68
CA ASN A 214 -4.82 15.96 -5.17
C ASN A 214 -5.71 14.95 -4.41
N HIS A 215 -5.19 13.77 -4.08
CA HIS A 215 -5.91 12.73 -3.35
C HIS A 215 -5.27 12.51 -1.97
N LYS A 216 -6.09 12.24 -0.94
CA LYS A 216 -5.60 12.15 0.45
C LYS A 216 -4.48 11.12 0.60
N PHE A 217 -4.65 9.95 -0.02
CA PHE A 217 -3.61 8.94 -0.16
C PHE A 217 -3.96 8.03 -1.34
N PHE A 218 -3.30 8.20 -2.48
CA PHE A 218 -3.45 7.30 -3.62
C PHE A 218 -2.05 6.95 -4.08
N VAL A 219 -1.56 5.79 -3.64
CA VAL A 219 -0.19 5.36 -3.89
C VAL A 219 -0.24 4.00 -4.57
N GLY A 220 0.54 3.85 -5.64
CA GLY A 220 0.84 2.55 -6.23
C GLY A 220 2.34 2.33 -6.17
N ALA A 221 2.77 1.14 -5.79
CA ALA A 221 4.17 0.73 -5.81
C ALA A 221 4.31 -0.55 -6.62
N GLN A 222 5.32 -0.59 -7.49
CA GLN A 222 5.58 -1.73 -8.36
C GLN A 222 6.31 -2.87 -7.61
N PHE A 223 7.07 -2.52 -6.55
CA PHE A 223 7.64 -3.49 -5.61
C PHE A 223 6.61 -4.06 -4.62
N HIS A 224 7.05 -5.00 -3.80
CA HIS A 224 6.31 -5.66 -2.73
C HIS A 224 6.75 -5.14 -1.34
N PRO A 225 6.17 -4.01 -0.86
CA PRO A 225 6.53 -3.40 0.42
C PRO A 225 6.25 -4.30 1.63
N GLU A 226 5.40 -5.31 1.48
CA GLU A 226 5.01 -6.24 2.54
C GLU A 226 6.17 -7.12 3.01
N PHE A 227 7.12 -7.47 2.12
CA PHE A 227 8.21 -8.39 2.46
C PHE A 227 9.26 -7.79 3.41
N LYS A 228 9.34 -6.47 3.48
CA LYS A 228 10.24 -5.75 4.39
C LYS A 228 9.54 -5.23 5.65
N SER A 229 8.23 -5.47 5.80
CA SER A 229 7.50 -5.13 7.03
C SER A 229 7.92 -6.00 8.21
N ARG A 230 8.11 -5.40 9.39
CA ARG A 230 8.43 -6.08 10.66
C ARG A 230 7.60 -5.48 11.80
N PRO A 231 7.32 -6.21 12.90
CA PRO A 231 6.54 -5.68 14.02
C PRO A 231 7.07 -4.35 14.60
N GLY A 232 8.38 -4.23 14.78
CA GLY A 232 9.02 -2.98 15.28
C GLY A 232 9.40 -1.98 14.19
N LYS A 233 9.21 -2.33 12.91
CA LYS A 233 9.52 -1.49 11.75
C LYS A 233 8.51 -1.80 10.64
N PRO A 234 7.26 -1.33 10.78
CA PRO A 234 6.23 -1.58 9.78
C PRO A 234 6.61 -0.96 8.44
N SER A 235 6.12 -1.55 7.35
CA SER A 235 6.38 -1.02 6.01
C SER A 235 5.76 0.38 5.84
N PRO A 236 6.53 1.40 5.41
CA PRO A 236 6.06 2.79 5.38
C PRO A 236 4.81 3.03 4.53
N LEU A 237 4.65 2.34 3.39
CA LEU A 237 3.45 2.50 2.55
C LEU A 237 2.19 1.94 3.21
N PHE A 238 2.33 0.86 4.00
CA PHE A 238 1.22 0.33 4.80
C PHE A 238 0.87 1.26 5.97
N VAL A 239 1.86 1.85 6.63
CA VAL A 239 1.63 2.89 7.65
C VAL A 239 0.89 4.07 7.03
N GLY A 240 1.31 4.54 5.85
CA GLY A 240 0.64 5.60 5.12
C GLY A 240 -0.82 5.30 4.82
N LEU A 241 -1.13 4.09 4.35
CA LEU A 241 -2.51 3.66 4.11
C LEU A 241 -3.35 3.70 5.40
N ILE A 242 -2.87 3.08 6.48
CA ILE A 242 -3.62 3.04 7.74
C ILE A 242 -3.80 4.45 8.31
N ALA A 243 -2.74 5.27 8.31
CA ALA A 243 -2.81 6.64 8.78
C ALA A 243 -3.78 7.49 7.96
N ALA A 244 -3.85 7.29 6.64
CA ALA A 244 -4.81 7.96 5.78
C ALA A 244 -6.25 7.53 6.05
N SER A 245 -6.47 6.22 6.27
CA SER A 245 -7.78 5.66 6.61
C SER A 245 -8.27 6.08 7.99
N SER A 246 -7.36 6.36 8.93
CA SER A 246 -7.71 6.75 10.31
C SER A 246 -7.63 8.25 10.59
N GLY A 247 -7.39 9.08 9.56
CA GLY A 247 -7.26 10.54 9.69
C GLY A 247 -5.98 11.03 10.40
N GLN A 248 -4.96 10.17 10.52
CA GLN A 248 -3.69 10.46 11.19
C GLN A 248 -2.54 10.81 10.22
N LEU A 249 -2.77 10.79 8.90
CA LEU A 249 -1.71 10.98 7.91
C LEU A 249 -1.03 12.35 8.02
N GLU A 250 -1.79 13.44 8.15
CA GLU A 250 -1.19 14.78 8.23
C GLU A 250 -0.28 14.93 9.45
N THR A 251 -0.70 14.42 10.62
CA THR A 251 0.13 14.39 11.83
C THR A 251 1.39 13.55 11.63
N LEU A 252 1.30 12.44 10.90
CA LEU A 252 2.44 11.58 10.60
C LEU A 252 3.45 12.24 9.65
N LEU A 253 2.98 13.04 8.68
CA LEU A 253 3.82 13.69 7.67
C LEU A 253 4.42 15.02 8.13
N GLN A 254 4.04 15.52 9.31
CA GLN A 254 4.64 16.73 9.87
C GLN A 254 6.13 16.47 10.19
N PRO A 255 7.02 17.44 9.91
CA PRO A 255 8.40 17.36 10.37
C PRO A 255 8.39 17.26 11.90
N SER A 256 9.12 16.30 12.46
CA SER A 256 9.33 16.26 13.91
C SER A 256 9.89 17.61 14.35
N PRO A 257 9.39 18.22 15.45
CA PRO A 257 9.96 19.47 15.93
C PRO A 257 11.44 19.25 16.18
N ILE A 258 12.26 20.13 15.61
CA ILE A 258 13.68 20.22 15.95
C ILE A 258 13.73 20.40 17.46
N ILE A 259 14.21 19.40 18.18
CA ILE A 259 14.60 19.57 19.58
C ILE A 259 15.80 20.49 19.52
N VAL A 260 15.55 21.80 19.61
CA VAL A 260 16.60 22.77 19.92
C VAL A 260 17.04 22.40 21.32
N ASN A 261 18.23 21.79 21.43
CA ASN A 261 18.84 21.49 22.72
C ASN A 261 18.71 22.73 23.59
N PRO A 262 17.97 22.70 24.72
CA PRO A 262 17.96 23.81 25.63
C PRO A 262 19.41 24.05 26.07
N LYS A 263 19.84 25.32 26.01
CA LYS A 263 21.16 25.75 26.50
C LYS A 263 21.43 25.10 27.86
N PRO A 264 22.66 24.64 28.15
CA PRO A 264 22.95 23.95 29.39
C PRO A 264 22.59 24.87 30.57
N VAL A 265 21.59 24.45 31.34
CA VAL A 265 21.24 25.08 32.61
C VAL A 265 22.42 24.80 33.57
N PRO A 266 22.96 25.81 34.27
CA PRO A 266 24.04 25.59 35.22
C PRO A 266 23.57 24.62 36.32
N LYS A 267 24.40 23.62 36.61
CA LYS A 267 24.12 22.58 37.63
C LYS A 267 23.89 23.24 39.00
N PRO A 268 22.82 22.89 39.74
CA PRO A 268 22.71 23.25 41.14
C PRO A 268 23.69 22.39 41.97
N ILE A 269 24.35 23.06 42.90
CA ILE A 269 25.28 22.48 43.87
C ILE A 269 24.49 21.55 44.82
N ASN A 270 25.06 20.38 45.09
CA ASN A 270 24.50 19.33 45.96
C ASN A 270 24.07 19.87 47.33
N GLY A 271 22.78 19.71 47.64
CA GLY A 271 22.20 19.86 48.97
C GLY A 271 21.29 18.67 49.26
N THR A 272 21.68 17.90 50.26
CA THR A 272 21.07 16.66 50.78
C THR A 272 19.61 16.77 51.19
N VAL A 273 18.69 15.99 50.61
CA VAL A 273 17.48 15.43 51.29
C VAL A 273 17.04 14.12 50.61
N GLY A 274 16.81 13.07 51.41
CA GLY A 274 16.31 11.75 51.00
C GLY A 274 14.80 11.68 50.63
N PRO A 275 14.24 10.47 50.42
CA PRO A 275 13.40 10.16 49.26
C PRO A 275 11.89 10.35 49.49
N LYS A 276 11.14 10.63 48.40
CA LYS A 276 9.70 10.39 48.34
C LYS A 276 9.37 9.48 47.15
N LYS A 277 8.97 8.24 47.45
CA LYS A 277 8.28 7.35 46.52
C LYS A 277 6.85 7.86 46.34
N THR A 278 6.47 8.20 45.12
CA THR A 278 5.07 8.43 44.75
C THR A 278 4.52 7.16 44.11
N MET A 279 3.56 6.55 44.81
CA MET A 279 2.83 5.35 44.43
C MET A 279 1.59 5.78 43.64
N TYR A 280 1.40 5.27 42.42
CA TYR A 280 0.18 5.52 41.64
C TYR A 280 -0.91 4.50 42.04
N PRO A 281 -2.13 4.92 42.43
CA PRO A 281 -3.20 3.99 42.77
C PRO A 281 -3.86 3.40 41.51
N ASN A 282 -3.98 2.07 41.47
CA ASN A 282 -4.80 1.33 40.50
C ASN A 282 -6.28 1.62 40.73
N GLY A 283 -6.94 2.21 39.74
CA GLY A 283 -8.39 2.37 39.70
C GLY A 283 -9.08 1.04 39.33
N HIS A 284 -9.94 0.55 40.21
CA HIS A 284 -10.84 -0.56 39.97
C HIS A 284 -11.98 -0.13 39.02
N ALA A 285 -12.20 -0.90 37.95
CA ALA A 285 -13.47 -0.95 37.24
C ALA A 285 -13.96 -2.41 37.19
N LYS A 286 -15.15 -2.65 37.77
CA LYS A 286 -15.86 -3.94 37.78
C LYS A 286 -16.89 -3.99 36.65
N LYS A 287 -17.07 -5.21 36.11
CA LYS A 287 -18.22 -5.83 35.41
C LYS A 287 -18.14 -6.03 33.87
N PRO A 288 -18.77 -7.11 33.36
CA PRO A 288 -18.07 -8.14 32.57
C PRO A 288 -18.43 -8.13 31.08
N LEU A 289 -17.57 -8.70 30.25
CA LEU A 289 -17.89 -9.06 28.87
C LEU A 289 -17.73 -10.58 28.71
N ASP A 290 -18.86 -11.27 28.58
CA ASP A 290 -18.90 -12.69 28.26
C ASP A 290 -18.59 -12.95 26.78
N SER A 291 -17.95 -14.10 26.55
CA SER A 291 -17.72 -14.79 25.27
C SER A 291 -16.71 -14.18 24.28
N LEU A 292 -15.42 -14.44 24.53
CA LEU A 292 -14.40 -14.49 23.47
C LEU A 292 -13.57 -15.77 23.66
N VAL A 293 -13.66 -16.65 22.65
CA VAL A 293 -12.86 -17.86 22.53
C VAL A 293 -11.41 -17.47 22.27
N TYR A 294 -10.52 -17.79 23.21
CA TYR A 294 -9.08 -17.62 23.06
C TYR A 294 -8.47 -18.86 22.38
N PHE A 295 -7.68 -18.65 21.33
CA PHE A 295 -6.72 -19.65 20.88
C PHE A 295 -5.36 -19.33 21.50
N ALA A 296 -4.83 -20.28 22.27
CA ALA A 296 -3.55 -20.18 22.96
C ALA A 296 -2.36 -20.21 21.97
N ASN A 297 -1.38 -19.35 22.23
CA ASN A 297 -0.09 -19.33 21.57
C ASN A 297 0.69 -20.62 21.88
N GLY A 298 0.91 -21.46 20.87
CA GLY A 298 1.89 -22.54 20.94
C GLY A 298 3.29 -22.02 20.63
N ASN A 299 4.03 -21.61 21.66
CA ASN A 299 5.49 -21.59 21.61
C ASN A 299 5.96 -23.02 21.89
N VAL A 300 6.59 -23.65 20.89
CA VAL A 300 7.41 -24.84 21.13
C VAL A 300 8.82 -24.49 20.69
N ILE A 301 9.68 -24.28 21.69
CA ILE A 301 11.13 -24.35 21.58
C ILE A 301 11.47 -25.80 21.90
N HIS A 302 12.20 -26.49 21.02
CA HIS A 302 12.93 -27.68 21.41
C HIS A 302 14.42 -27.51 21.11
N THR A 303 15.16 -27.85 22.15
CA THR A 303 16.60 -28.09 22.32
C THR A 303 17.26 -28.86 21.20
#